data_AF-A0A6I6MNM7-F1
#
_entry.id   AF-A0A6I6MNM7-F1
#
_cell.length_a   1.000
_cell.length_b   1.000
_cell.length_c   1.000
_cell.angle_alpha   90.00
_cell.angle_beta   90.00
_cell.angle_gamma   90.00
#
_symmetry.space_group_name_H-M   'P 1'
#
loop_
_entity.id
_entity.type
_entity.pdbx_description
1 polymer ?
#
loop_
_entity_poly.entity_id
_entity_poly.type
_entity_poly.pdbx_seq_one_letter_code
_entity_poly.pdbx_strand_id
1 'polypeptide(L)' 'MRFRIEYLVETTEQNSVCHTRSLGERNLLLVSMQAHAWSARPRSKFGAGGFQIRDLADNGRIIALETFDGPVQSVH' A
#
# COMPACT_ATOMS: atom_id res chain seq x y z
N MET A 1 -13.92 -3.30 8.04
CA MET A 1 -12.67 -2.67 7.57
C MET A 1 -12.99 -1.94 6.28
N ARG A 2 -12.70 -0.65 6.18
CA ARG A 2 -13.10 0.17 5.01
C ARG A 2 -12.03 0.16 3.94
N PHE A 3 -10.77 0.32 4.32
CA PHE A 3 -9.66 0.38 3.37
C PHE A 3 -8.72 -0.82 3.48
N ARG A 4 -8.16 -1.22 2.34
CA ARG A 4 -7.10 -2.23 2.23
C ARG A 4 -5.93 -1.64 1.47
N ILE A 5 -4.73 -1.73 2.06
CA ILE A 5 -3.47 -1.40 1.41
C ILE A 5 -2.95 -2.67 0.74
N GLU A 6 -2.58 -2.58 -0.52
CA GLU A 6 -1.94 -3.65 -1.27
C GLU A 6 -0.61 -3.12 -1.81
N TYR A 7 0.49 -3.70 -1.36
CA TYR A 7 1.83 -3.38 -1.83
C TYR A 7 2.12 -4.15 -3.11
N LEU A 8 2.70 -3.47 -4.08
CA LEU A 8 2.89 -3.95 -5.45
C LEU A 8 4.40 -4.05 -5.73
N VAL A 9 4.84 -5.16 -6.33
CA VAL A 9 6.21 -5.27 -6.89
C VAL A 9 6.35 -4.29 -8.04
N GLU A 10 5.42 -4.35 -9.00
CA GLU A 10 5.29 -3.41 -10.10
C GLU A 10 4.00 -2.62 -9.95
N THR A 11 4.13 -1.31 -9.75
CA THR A 11 2.99 -0.42 -9.44
C THR A 11 2.02 -0.25 -10.62
N THR A 12 2.40 -0.69 -11.82
CA THR A 12 1.57 -0.67 -13.04
C THR A 12 0.68 -1.90 -13.20
N GLU A 13 0.93 -2.99 -12.46
CA GLU A 13 0.20 -4.25 -12.64
C GLU A 13 -0.59 -4.63 -11.37
N GLN A 14 -1.92 -4.67 -11.47
CA GLN A 14 -2.78 -5.06 -10.34
C GLN A 14 -2.55 -6.50 -9.85
N ASN A 15 -1.92 -7.36 -10.67
CA ASN A 15 -1.57 -8.73 -10.31
C ASN A 15 -0.25 -8.86 -9.55
N SER A 16 0.48 -7.75 -9.35
CA SER A 16 1.79 -7.74 -8.70
C SER A 16 1.72 -7.50 -7.19
N VAL A 17 0.58 -7.80 -6.57
CA VAL A 17 0.37 -7.67 -5.12
C VAL A 17 1.25 -8.67 -4.37
N CYS A 18 2.23 -8.17 -3.62
CA CYS A 18 3.15 -8.99 -2.84
C CYS A 18 2.81 -9.01 -1.35
N HIS A 19 2.11 -8.00 -0.85
CA HIS A 19 1.71 -7.92 0.55
C HIS A 19 0.42 -7.12 0.70
N THR A 20 -0.48 -7.56 1.56
CA THR A 20 -1.75 -6.87 1.82
C THR A 20 -1.92 -6.57 3.29
N ARG A 21 -2.51 -5.42 3.60
CA ARG A 21 -2.88 -5.05 4.95
C ARG A 21 -4.24 -4.37 4.98
N SER A 22 -5.15 -4.92 5.77
CA SER A 22 -6.47 -4.33 5.98
C SER A 22 -6.46 -3.46 7.23
N LEU A 23 -7.08 -2.28 7.14
CA LEU A 23 -7.13 -1.33 8.24
C LEU A 23 -8.55 -1.10 8.73
N GLY A 24 -8.66 -0.89 10.05
CA GLY A 24 -9.89 -0.43 10.69
C GLY A 24 -10.14 1.06 10.47
N GLU A 25 -9.12 1.80 10.02
CA GLU A 25 -9.16 3.25 9.79
C GLU A 25 -10.14 3.62 8.66
N ARG A 26 -10.85 4.74 8.84
CA ARG A 26 -11.86 5.27 7.90
C ARG A 26 -11.41 6.58 7.24
N ASN A 27 -10.29 7.15 7.66
CA ASN A 27 -9.69 8.32 7.05
C ASN A 27 -8.62 7.92 6.02
N LEU A 28 -8.83 8.26 4.75
CA LEU A 28 -7.93 7.92 3.65
C LEU A 28 -6.52 8.50 3.84
N LEU A 29 -6.41 9.72 4.37
CA LEU A 29 -5.11 10.37 4.59
C LEU A 29 -4.28 9.60 5.63
N LEU A 30 -4.91 9.16 6.72
CA LEU A 30 -4.26 8.33 7.73
C LEU A 30 -3.82 6.98 7.15
N VAL A 31 -4.64 6.40 6.26
CA VAL A 31 -4.30 5.15 5.57
C VAL A 31 -3.09 5.31 4.64
N SER A 32 -2.99 6.39 3.85
CA SER A 32 -1.79 6.67 3.04
C SER A 32 -0.56 6.83 3.92
N MET A 33 -0.63 7.63 4.99
CA MET A 33 0.51 7.81 5.89
C MET A 33 0.97 6.48 6.51
N GLN A 34 0.03 5.61 6.88
CA GLN A 34 0.33 4.27 7.39
C GLN A 34 0.93 3.35 6.31
N ALA A 35 0.47 3.45 5.06
CA ALA A 35 1.05 2.72 3.94
C ALA A 35 2.53 3.07 3.74
N HIS A 36 2.88 4.35 3.84
CA HIS A 36 4.28 4.79 3.84
C HIS A 36 5.05 4.30 5.08
N ALA A 37 4.51 4.51 6.28
CA ALA A 37 5.16 4.14 7.54
C ALA A 37 5.47 2.63 7.62
N TRP A 38 4.64 1.80 6.99
CA TRP A 38 4.82 0.35 6.99
C TRP A 38 5.45 -0.21 5.72
N SER A 39 5.85 0.65 4.78
CA SER A 39 6.45 0.24 3.51
C SER A 39 7.81 -0.46 3.67
N ALA A 40 8.55 -0.22 4.75
CA ALA A 40 9.90 -0.77 4.94
C ALA A 40 9.98 -2.30 4.78
N ARG A 41 9.03 -3.04 5.35
CA ARG A 41 9.00 -4.52 5.24
C ARG A 41 8.55 -5.01 3.86
N PRO A 42 7.42 -4.54 3.27
CA PRO A 42 7.05 -4.81 1.88
C PRO A 42 8.18 -4.55 0.88
N ARG A 43 8.86 -3.41 1.01
CA ARG A 43 9.95 -3.03 0.11
C ARG A 43 11.17 -3.93 0.27
N SER A 44 11.62 -4.17 1.51
CA SER A 44 12.83 -4.98 1.77
C SER A 44 12.64 -6.48 1.55
N LYS A 45 11.50 -7.05 1.97
CA LYS A 45 11.29 -8.51 1.92
C LYS A 45 10.62 -9.00 0.64
N PHE A 46 9.84 -8.15 -0.01
CA PHE A 46 9.02 -8.56 -1.15
C PHE A 46 9.28 -7.72 -2.41
N GLY A 47 10.20 -6.76 -2.36
CA GLY A 47 10.55 -5.93 -3.50
C GLY A 47 9.46 -4.95 -3.91
N ALA A 48 8.59 -4.52 -2.98
CA ALA A 48 7.51 -3.60 -3.31
C ALA A 48 8.04 -2.27 -3.90
N GLY A 49 7.63 -1.93 -5.12
CA GLY A 49 7.90 -0.66 -5.78
C GLY A 49 6.84 0.42 -5.51
N GLY A 50 5.68 0.04 -4.97
CA GLY A 50 4.62 0.98 -4.58
C GLY A 50 3.49 0.32 -3.80
N PHE A 51 2.37 1.00 -3.68
CA PHE A 51 1.15 0.47 -3.10
C PHE A 51 -0.11 1.06 -3.74
N GLN A 52 -1.21 0.35 -3.60
CA GLN A 52 -2.55 0.84 -3.90
C GLN A 52 -3.44 0.73 -2.65
N ILE A 53 -4.45 1.60 -2.58
CA ILE A 53 -5.48 1.56 -1.55
C ILE A 53 -6.81 1.22 -2.21
N ARG A 54 -7.47 0.17 -1.72
CA ARG A 54 -8.82 -0.24 -2.14
C ARG A 54 -9.87 0.14 -1.08
N ASP A 55 -10.99 0.69 -1.52
CA ASP A 55 -12.19 0.86 -0.68
C ASP A 55 -13.05 -0.40 -0.75
N LEU A 56 -13.10 -1.15 0.35
CA LEU A 56 -13.89 -2.37 0.48
C LEU A 56 -15.39 -2.07 0.63
N ALA A 57 -15.77 -0.84 0.98
CA ALA A 57 -17.18 -0.43 0.98
C ALA A 57 -17.70 -0.17 -0.44
N ASP A 58 -16.80 0.06 -1.40
CA ASP A 58 -17.10 0.31 -2.81
C ASP A 58 -16.52 -0.81 -3.71
N ASN A 59 -16.89 -2.06 -3.39
CA ASN A 59 -16.53 -3.27 -4.14
C ASN A 59 -15.02 -3.47 -4.39
N GLY A 60 -14.17 -2.95 -3.50
CA GLY A 60 -12.71 -3.03 -3.65
C GLY A 60 -12.15 -2.11 -4.73
N ARG A 61 -12.84 -1.01 -5.06
CA ARG A 61 -12.38 0.02 -6.00
C ARG A 61 -11.04 0.60 -5.54
N ILE A 62 -10.10 0.71 -6.47
CA ILE A 62 -8.82 1.40 -6.23
C ILE A 62 -9.09 2.90 -6.14
N ILE A 63 -8.70 3.51 -5.04
CA ILE A 63 -8.90 4.94 -4.77
C ILE A 63 -7.59 5.71 -4.62
N ALA A 64 -6.47 5.01 -4.48
CA ALA A 64 -5.12 5.58 -4.49
C ALA A 64 -4.15 4.56 -5.07
N LEU A 65 -3.15 5.04 -5.82
CA LEU A 65 -2.03 4.27 -6.35
C LEU A 65 -0.79 5.17 -6.27
N GLU A 66 0.24 4.72 -5.57
CA GLU A 66 1.46 5.49 -5.31
C GLU A 66 2.71 4.63 -5.53
N THR A 67 3.71 5.19 -6.21
CA THR A 67 5.05 4.61 -6.33
C THR A 67 5.93 5.08 -5.18
N PHE A 68 6.88 4.24 -4.77
CA PHE A 68 7.93 4.67 -3.84
C PHE A 68 9.08 5.29 -4.64
N ASP A 69 9.16 6.62 -4.66
CA ASP A 69 10.29 7.30 -5.28
C ASP A 69 11.50 7.28 -4.33
N GLY A 70 12.58 6.61 -4.75
CA GLY A 70 13.86 6.55 -4.00
C GLY A 70 14.06 5.26 -3.20
N PRO A 71 15.22 5.08 -2.53
CA PRO A 71 15.56 3.85 -1.81
C PRO A 71 14.68 3.59 -0.58
N VAL A 72 14.73 2.36 -0.05
CA VAL A 72 13.98 2.00 1.18
C VAL A 72 14.50 2.85 2.33
N GLN A 73 13.67 3.76 2.85
CA GLN A 73 14.02 4.50 4.05
C GLN A 73 13.95 3.54 5.24
N SER A 74 15.11 3.14 5.75
CA SER A 74 15.23 2.45 7.03
C SER A 74 15.06 3.48 8.13
N VAL A 75 13.85 3.58 8.70
CA VAL A 75 13.67 4.30 9.96
C VAL A 75 14.12 3.35 11.07
N HIS A 76 15.26 3.68 11.70
CA HIS A 76 15.78 3.00 12.90
C HIS A 76 15.03 3.43 14.15
#